data_AF-A0A6S7K7C0-F1
#
_entry.id   AF-A0A6S7K7C0-F1
#
_cell.length_a   1.000
_cell.length_b   1.000
_cell.length_c   1.000
_cell.angle_alpha   90.00
_cell.angle_beta   90.00
_cell.angle_gamma   90.00
#
_symmetry.space_group_name_H-M   'P 1'
#
loop_
_entity.id
_entity.type
_entity.pdbx_description
1 polymer ?
#
loop_
_entity_poly.entity_id
_entity_poly.type
_entity_poly.pdbx_seq_one_letter_code
_entity_poly.pdbx_strand_id
1 'polypeptide(L)'
;MSDWRQFKIKQREKRMAKPGKKGKGESKDLKDEIIVQRMSSEVTGKQQKYTRIGPQEFVPFEHDELTFENIVESCQKYFAKHIEKRHDIKVFYVRFVKPEAPNEIDEEADDHESTQPPKKAKRRAMSLPSPKKSSSKHDNSSKYPKSLSVKDMLHLGKALPKKESTIISIFQFNFKHMRWSSVPIKAEFMIEELPFATGGFREAFKATSITAGFEETTWVVKKYLTTAVDVIRETNETEQTHAQKSVQMHYLAKNFASQLNEKIVKDGITDFGEAFSYKKVFMGKTDDGEY
;
A
#
# COMPACT_ATOMS: atom_id res chain seq x y z
N MET A 1 22.74 7.54 9.96
CA MET A 1 22.71 6.89 11.30
C MET A 1 23.69 7.50 12.31
N SER A 2 24.40 8.56 11.96
CA SER A 2 25.41 9.20 12.81
C SER A 2 24.84 9.79 14.11
N ASP A 3 23.65 10.40 14.06
CA ASP A 3 22.97 10.93 15.25
C ASP A 3 22.55 9.84 16.24
N TRP A 4 22.14 8.67 15.74
CA TRP A 4 21.77 7.54 16.58
C TRP A 4 23.00 6.90 17.26
N ARG A 5 24.13 6.88 16.56
CA ARG A 5 25.42 6.44 17.11
C ARG A 5 25.90 7.39 18.20
N GLN A 6 25.85 8.70 17.95
CA GLN A 6 26.16 9.71 18.96
C GLN A 6 25.23 9.61 20.16
N PHE A 7 23.94 9.35 19.95
CA PHE A 7 22.98 9.13 21.03
C PHE A 7 23.32 7.88 21.86
N LYS A 8 23.62 6.73 21.24
CA LYS A 8 24.02 5.52 21.99
C LYS A 8 25.31 5.72 22.79
N ILE A 9 26.32 6.39 22.21
CA ILE A 9 27.57 6.72 22.90
C ILE A 9 27.28 7.61 24.12
N LYS A 10 26.49 8.67 23.93
CA LYS A 10 26.10 9.61 25.00
C LYS A 10 25.27 8.94 26.10
N GLN A 11 24.40 7.99 25.76
CA GLN A 11 23.63 7.20 26.74
C GLN A 11 24.53 6.23 27.51
N ARG A 12 25.58 5.68 26.89
CA ARG A 12 26.54 4.79 27.55
C ARG A 12 27.47 5.55 28.48
N GLU A 13 27.96 6.72 28.09
CA GLU A 13 28.73 7.62 28.97
C GLU A 13 27.92 8.01 30.20
N LYS A 14 26.64 8.36 30.03
CA LYS A 14 25.72 8.61 31.15
C LYS A 14 25.53 7.41 32.08
N ARG A 15 25.62 6.18 31.57
CA ARG A 15 25.54 4.95 32.38
C ARG A 15 26.84 4.62 33.10
N MET A 16 27.99 4.98 32.51
CA MET A 16 29.32 4.79 33.11
C MET A 16 29.69 5.88 34.14
N ALA A 17 28.99 7.01 34.14
CA ALA A 17 29.16 8.10 35.13
C ALA A 17 28.56 7.79 36.52
N LYS A 18 27.91 6.63 36.73
CA LYS A 18 27.52 6.17 38.07
C LYS A 18 28.70 5.44 38.74
N PRO A 19 29.10 5.80 39.97
CA PRO A 19 30.25 5.19 40.61
C PRO A 19 29.87 3.78 41.08
N GLY A 20 30.58 2.76 40.58
CA GLY A 20 30.53 1.42 41.17
C GLY A 20 30.24 0.27 40.22
N LYS A 21 31.13 0.00 39.26
CA LYS A 21 31.66 -1.35 38.94
C LYS A 21 32.56 -1.26 37.70
N LYS A 22 33.87 -1.32 37.91
CA LYS A 22 34.84 -1.57 36.83
C LYS A 22 34.76 -3.05 36.45
N GLY A 23 34.07 -3.36 35.36
CA GLY A 23 34.23 -4.61 34.64
C GLY A 23 35.20 -4.40 33.48
N LYS A 24 36.39 -5.02 33.54
CA LYS A 24 37.32 -5.14 32.41
C LYS A 24 36.62 -5.95 31.31
N GLY A 25 36.33 -5.30 30.18
CA GLY A 25 35.93 -5.96 28.95
C GLY A 25 36.40 -5.12 27.79
N GLU A 26 37.37 -5.63 27.04
CA GLU A 26 37.96 -5.00 25.86
C GLU A 26 36.88 -4.56 24.86
N SER A 27 37.11 -3.41 24.25
CA SER A 27 36.25 -2.83 23.22
C SER A 27 36.20 -3.72 21.99
N LYS A 28 35.18 -4.57 21.87
CA LYS A 28 34.69 -4.95 20.55
C LYS A 28 33.90 -3.77 20.00
N ASP A 29 34.41 -3.18 18.93
CA ASP A 29 33.65 -2.26 18.09
C ASP A 29 32.28 -2.88 17.85
N LEU A 30 31.22 -2.17 18.29
CA LEU A 30 29.84 -2.56 18.04
C LEU A 30 29.58 -2.36 16.55
N LYS A 31 30.03 -3.31 15.73
CA LYS A 31 29.54 -3.45 14.36
C LYS A 31 28.07 -3.80 14.49
N ASP A 32 27.19 -3.00 13.90
CA ASP A 32 25.78 -3.33 13.86
C ASP A 32 25.65 -4.68 13.11
N GLU A 33 24.97 -5.68 13.68
CA GLU A 33 24.83 -6.99 13.05
C GLU A 33 23.43 -7.12 12.44
N ILE A 34 23.35 -7.63 11.21
CA ILE A 34 22.10 -7.99 10.54
C ILE A 34 21.91 -9.50 10.57
N ILE A 35 20.67 -9.96 10.79
CA ILE A 35 20.34 -11.39 10.77
C ILE A 35 19.95 -11.77 9.34
N VAL A 36 20.63 -12.75 8.78
CA VAL A 36 20.42 -13.19 7.39
C VAL A 36 20.00 -14.66 7.37
N GLN A 37 18.91 -14.95 6.67
CA GLN A 37 18.48 -16.32 6.34
C GLN A 37 18.81 -16.61 4.88
N ARG A 38 19.65 -17.62 4.64
CA ARG A 38 19.94 -18.11 3.29
C ARG A 38 18.82 -19.02 2.78
N MET A 39 18.49 -18.88 1.51
CA MET A 39 17.45 -19.64 0.81
C MET A 39 18.03 -20.33 -0.43
N SER A 40 17.39 -21.40 -0.91
CA SER A 40 17.78 -22.09 -2.14
C SER A 40 17.52 -21.22 -3.38
N SER A 41 18.34 -21.41 -4.41
CA SER A 41 18.15 -20.80 -5.73
C SER A 41 16.99 -21.44 -6.49
N GLU A 42 16.77 -22.74 -6.28
CA GLU A 42 15.68 -23.50 -6.90
C GLU A 42 14.41 -23.47 -6.04
N VAL A 43 13.27 -23.29 -6.70
CA VAL A 43 11.94 -23.46 -6.10
C VAL A 43 11.56 -24.93 -6.12
N THR A 44 11.15 -25.46 -4.97
CA THR A 44 10.78 -26.89 -4.86
C THR A 44 9.32 -27.05 -4.42
N GLY A 45 8.71 -28.17 -4.85
CA GLY A 45 7.35 -28.57 -4.50
C GLY A 45 6.23 -27.91 -5.32
N LYS A 46 5.01 -28.43 -5.16
CA LYS A 46 3.79 -27.97 -5.88
C LYS A 46 3.41 -26.50 -5.62
N GLN A 47 3.96 -25.89 -4.57
CA GLN A 47 3.71 -24.51 -4.17
C GLN A 47 4.86 -23.55 -4.55
N GLN A 48 5.89 -24.02 -5.28
CA GLN A 48 7.03 -23.22 -5.75
C GLN A 48 7.67 -22.35 -4.65
N LYS A 49 8.13 -22.98 -3.57
CA LYS A 49 8.77 -22.27 -2.43
C LYS A 49 10.28 -22.47 -2.44
N TYR A 50 11.02 -21.41 -2.11
CA TYR A 50 12.44 -21.51 -1.80
C TYR A 50 12.63 -22.19 -0.45
N THR A 51 13.59 -23.09 -0.34
CA THR A 51 13.89 -23.82 0.91
C THR A 51 14.99 -23.12 1.69
N ARG A 52 14.98 -23.23 3.02
CA ARG A 52 16.03 -22.63 3.87
C ARG A 52 17.32 -23.40 3.71
N ILE A 53 18.42 -22.69 3.44
CA ILE A 53 19.77 -23.25 3.46
C ILE A 53 20.38 -22.90 4.82
N GLY A 54 20.43 -23.87 5.72
CA GLY A 54 21.11 -23.74 7.00
C GLY A 54 20.41 -22.82 8.03
N PRO A 55 21.04 -22.62 9.19
CA PRO A 55 20.55 -21.74 10.26
C PRO A 55 20.63 -20.25 9.88
N GLN A 56 20.03 -19.39 10.70
CA GLN A 56 20.19 -17.93 10.58
C GLN A 56 21.58 -17.52 11.06
N GLU A 57 22.21 -16.60 10.34
CA GLU A 57 23.56 -16.13 10.64
C GLU A 57 23.57 -14.62 10.89
N PHE A 58 24.41 -14.18 11.84
CA PHE A 58 24.63 -12.78 12.13
C PHE A 58 25.77 -12.25 11.25
N VAL A 59 25.45 -11.30 10.38
CA VAL A 59 26.37 -10.67 9.43
C VAL A 59 26.74 -9.28 9.94
N PRO A 60 28.02 -8.98 10.17
CA PRO A 60 28.46 -7.63 10.50
C PRO A 60 28.12 -6.64 9.38
N PHE A 61 27.50 -5.51 9.74
CA PHE A 61 27.11 -4.43 8.85
C PHE A 61 27.94 -3.19 9.16
N GLU A 62 28.81 -2.83 8.22
CA GLU A 62 29.80 -1.75 8.40
C GLU A 62 29.34 -0.41 7.84
N HIS A 63 28.17 -0.36 7.19
CA HIS A 63 27.70 0.84 6.51
C HIS A 63 26.81 1.74 7.40
N ASP A 64 26.84 3.04 7.12
CA ASP A 64 26.11 4.09 7.85
C ASP A 64 24.63 4.21 7.44
N GLU A 65 24.25 3.54 6.35
CA GLU A 65 22.93 3.57 5.75
C GLU A 65 22.46 2.16 5.37
N LEU A 66 21.23 1.81 5.73
CA LEU A 66 20.63 0.50 5.48
C LEU A 66 19.95 0.50 4.11
N THR A 67 20.76 0.53 3.05
CA THR A 67 20.31 0.41 1.66
C THR A 67 20.42 -1.04 1.19
N PHE A 68 19.66 -1.41 0.17
CA PHE A 68 19.72 -2.76 -0.41
C PHE A 68 21.14 -3.10 -0.91
N GLU A 69 21.80 -2.14 -1.53
CA GLU A 69 23.17 -2.27 -2.05
C GLU A 69 24.17 -2.56 -0.91
N ASN A 70 24.09 -1.81 0.19
CA ASN A 70 24.97 -2.00 1.36
C ASN A 70 24.73 -3.35 2.06
N ILE A 71 23.47 -3.83 2.09
CA ILE A 71 23.13 -5.15 2.64
C ILE A 71 23.72 -6.25 1.75
N VAL A 72 23.57 -6.13 0.43
CA VAL A 72 24.15 -7.09 -0.53
C VAL A 72 25.66 -7.12 -0.41
N GLU A 73 26.32 -5.96 -0.33
CA GLU A 73 27.78 -5.87 -0.17
C GLU A 73 28.26 -6.52 1.13
N SER A 74 27.58 -6.25 2.25
CA SER A 74 27.92 -6.85 3.55
C SER A 74 27.73 -8.37 3.55
N CYS A 75 26.62 -8.86 2.98
CA CYS A 75 26.36 -10.29 2.84
C CYS A 75 27.38 -10.96 1.90
N GLN A 76 27.70 -10.33 0.76
CA GLN A 76 28.70 -10.84 -0.17
C GLN A 76 30.08 -10.95 0.48
N LYS A 77 30.52 -9.92 1.23
CA LYS A 77 31.79 -9.95 1.97
C LYS A 77 31.83 -11.08 3.01
N TYR A 78 30.75 -11.26 3.78
CA TYR A 78 30.68 -12.28 4.82
C TYR A 78 30.62 -13.71 4.24
N PHE A 79 29.83 -13.91 3.20
CA PHE A 79 29.62 -15.22 2.58
C PHE A 79 30.62 -15.53 1.47
N ALA A 80 31.52 -14.62 1.07
CA ALA A 80 32.51 -14.83 -0.01
C ALA A 80 33.27 -16.16 0.13
N LYS A 81 33.71 -16.49 1.35
CA LYS A 81 34.41 -17.76 1.66
C LYS A 81 33.54 -19.02 1.49
N HIS A 82 32.23 -18.88 1.55
CA HIS A 82 31.25 -19.96 1.35
C HIS A 82 30.69 -20.00 -0.08
N ILE A 83 30.89 -18.95 -0.87
CA ILE A 83 30.39 -18.80 -2.24
C ILE A 83 31.30 -19.48 -3.27
N GLU A 84 32.63 -19.53 -3.05
CA GLU A 84 33.57 -20.22 -3.95
C GLU A 84 33.29 -21.73 -4.13
N LYS A 85 32.49 -22.35 -3.25
CA LYS A 85 32.16 -23.78 -3.32
C LYS A 85 30.82 -24.12 -3.95
N ARG A 86 29.95 -23.17 -4.28
CA ARG A 86 28.65 -23.46 -4.93
C ARG A 86 28.22 -22.36 -5.88
N HIS A 87 28.03 -22.72 -7.14
CA HIS A 87 27.47 -21.90 -8.22
C HIS A 87 25.97 -21.63 -8.05
N ASP A 88 25.53 -21.16 -6.88
CA ASP A 88 24.13 -20.83 -6.61
C ASP A 88 24.01 -19.43 -6.02
N ILE A 89 24.09 -18.43 -6.89
CA ILE A 89 23.83 -17.03 -6.54
C ILE A 89 22.41 -16.71 -7.00
N LYS A 90 21.50 -16.45 -6.06
CA LYS A 90 20.45 -15.41 -6.05
C LYS A 90 19.41 -15.76 -4.98
N VAL A 91 18.94 -14.75 -4.26
CA VAL A 91 17.90 -14.76 -3.20
C VAL A 91 18.43 -14.86 -1.76
N PHE A 92 18.74 -13.69 -1.19
CA PHE A 92 18.78 -13.48 0.27
C PHE A 92 17.43 -12.91 0.72
N TYR A 93 16.79 -13.52 1.71
CA TYR A 93 15.59 -12.96 2.34
C TYR A 93 15.99 -12.38 3.70
N VAL A 94 15.97 -11.05 3.84
CA VAL A 94 16.32 -10.37 5.10
C VAL A 94 15.03 -10.03 5.83
N ARG A 95 14.86 -10.56 7.05
CA ARG A 95 13.73 -10.25 7.94
C ARG A 95 14.27 -9.54 9.18
N PHE A 96 13.82 -8.31 9.42
CA PHE A 96 14.07 -7.62 10.67
C PHE A 96 13.14 -8.19 11.75
N VAL A 97 13.72 -8.81 12.77
CA VAL A 97 12.99 -9.24 13.97
C VAL A 97 13.37 -8.26 15.08
N LYS A 98 12.36 -7.69 15.75
CA LYS A 98 12.57 -6.85 16.93
C LYS A 98 13.19 -7.73 18.02
N PRO A 99 14.28 -7.33 18.70
CA PRO A 99 14.83 -8.15 19.78
C PRO A 99 13.79 -8.26 20.89
N GLU A 100 13.32 -9.49 21.15
CA GLU A 100 12.53 -9.81 22.33
C GLU A 100 13.41 -9.55 23.56
N ALA A 101 12.90 -8.73 24.48
CA ALA A 101 13.56 -8.47 25.76
C ALA A 101 13.58 -9.78 26.57
N PRO A 102 14.67 -10.07 27.31
CA PRO A 102 14.75 -11.28 28.13
C PRO A 102 13.71 -11.24 29.25
N ASN A 103 13.00 -12.37 29.38
CA ASN A 103 11.98 -12.67 30.39
C ASN A 103 12.43 -12.25 31.81
N GLU A 104 11.60 -11.42 32.46
CA GLU A 104 11.58 -11.34 33.91
C GLU A 104 10.79 -12.54 34.44
N ILE A 105 11.44 -13.26 35.35
CA ILE A 105 10.92 -14.40 36.11
C ILE A 105 10.13 -13.79 37.27
N ASP A 106 8.84 -14.12 37.39
CA ASP A 106 8.08 -13.93 38.62
C ASP A 106 7.50 -15.28 39.07
N GLU A 107 8.20 -15.82 40.07
CA GLU A 107 7.79 -16.51 41.31
C GLU A 107 6.55 -17.43 41.34
N GLU A 108 6.81 -18.65 41.84
CA GLU A 108 5.87 -19.70 42.26
C GLU A 108 5.07 -19.31 43.52
N ALA A 109 3.87 -19.90 43.67
CA ALA A 109 3.31 -20.29 44.97
C ALA A 109 2.26 -21.42 44.80
N ASP A 110 2.59 -22.59 45.36
CA ASP A 110 1.78 -23.47 46.25
C ASP A 110 0.40 -24.01 45.80
N ASP A 111 -0.03 -25.25 46.10
CA ASP A 111 0.54 -26.37 46.88
C ASP A 111 -0.27 -27.69 46.66
N HIS A 112 0.33 -28.82 47.07
CA HIS A 112 -0.24 -30.14 47.46
C HIS A 112 -0.93 -31.08 46.41
N GLU A 113 -0.78 -32.41 46.36
CA GLU A 113 -0.26 -33.43 47.30
C GLU A 113 0.18 -34.75 46.60
N SER A 114 1.02 -35.50 47.32
CA SER A 114 1.74 -36.77 47.07
C SER A 114 0.91 -38.03 46.71
N THR A 115 1.48 -38.98 45.95
CA THR A 115 1.86 -40.36 46.40
C THR A 115 2.27 -41.27 45.20
N GLN A 116 3.34 -42.07 45.36
CA GLN A 116 4.01 -42.94 44.37
C GLN A 116 3.37 -44.39 44.24
N PRO A 117 4.03 -45.43 43.63
CA PRO A 117 3.81 -45.97 42.27
C PRO A 117 3.49 -47.52 42.29
N PRO A 118 3.96 -48.42 41.38
CA PRO A 118 3.80 -48.58 39.92
C PRO A 118 3.23 -49.97 39.53
N LYS A 119 2.47 -50.15 38.42
CA LYS A 119 2.41 -51.46 37.71
C LYS A 119 2.24 -51.34 36.19
N LYS A 120 3.03 -52.15 35.48
CA LYS A 120 3.16 -52.28 34.02
C LYS A 120 1.86 -52.80 33.37
N ALA A 121 1.43 -52.16 32.28
CA ALA A 121 0.63 -52.82 31.24
C ALA A 121 0.83 -52.14 29.88
N LYS A 122 1.24 -52.92 28.87
CA LYS A 122 1.36 -52.52 27.46
C LYS A 122 0.01 -52.01 26.95
N ARG A 123 -0.06 -50.76 26.46
CA ARG A 123 -1.15 -50.32 25.57
C ARG A 123 -0.58 -49.49 24.42
N ARG A 124 -1.01 -49.88 23.21
CA ARG A 124 -0.73 -49.26 21.92
C ARG A 124 -0.99 -47.75 21.97
N ALA A 125 -0.09 -46.96 21.40
CA ALA A 125 -0.32 -45.54 21.17
C ALA A 125 -1.43 -45.36 20.11
N MET A 126 -2.66 -45.17 20.58
CA MET A 126 -3.74 -44.60 19.78
C MET A 126 -3.45 -43.10 19.67
N SER A 127 -3.12 -42.63 18.48
CA SER A 127 -3.05 -41.19 18.20
C SER A 127 -4.41 -40.55 18.47
N LEU A 128 -4.42 -39.47 19.25
CA LEU A 128 -5.57 -38.58 19.34
C LEU A 128 -5.93 -38.09 17.93
N PRO A 129 -7.21 -38.13 17.50
CA PRO A 129 -7.60 -37.56 16.23
C PRO A 129 -7.34 -36.05 16.25
N SER A 130 -6.75 -35.55 15.17
CA SER A 130 -6.54 -34.11 14.93
C SER A 130 -7.84 -33.32 15.15
N PRO A 131 -7.78 -32.06 15.61
CA PRO A 131 -8.99 -31.27 15.80
C PRO A 131 -9.76 -31.18 14.48
N LYS A 132 -11.01 -31.64 14.49
CA LYS A 132 -11.92 -31.49 13.35
C LYS A 132 -12.12 -30.00 13.10
N LYS A 133 -11.85 -29.55 11.87
CA LYS A 133 -12.28 -28.24 11.38
C LYS A 133 -13.80 -28.16 11.49
N SER A 134 -14.29 -27.38 12.45
CA SER A 134 -15.66 -26.87 12.40
C SER A 134 -15.76 -25.94 11.19
N SER A 135 -16.59 -26.33 10.23
CA SER A 135 -17.04 -25.46 9.16
C SER A 135 -18.07 -24.48 9.74
N SER A 136 -17.60 -23.42 10.39
CA SER A 136 -18.41 -22.24 10.65
C SER A 136 -17.99 -21.14 9.65
N LYS A 137 -18.91 -20.84 8.73
CA LYS A 137 -18.87 -19.60 7.94
C LYS A 137 -19.07 -18.44 8.90
N HIS A 138 -17.99 -17.92 9.46
CA HIS A 138 -17.93 -16.57 9.99
C HIS A 138 -16.88 -15.81 9.19
N ASP A 139 -17.34 -14.95 8.28
CA ASP A 139 -16.55 -13.84 7.73
C ASP A 139 -16.22 -12.87 8.86
N ASN A 140 -15.27 -13.26 9.71
CA ASN A 140 -14.49 -12.29 10.44
C ASN A 140 -13.21 -12.11 9.63
N SER A 141 -13.25 -11.17 8.68
CA SER A 141 -12.05 -10.69 8.03
C SER A 141 -11.05 -10.37 9.13
N SER A 142 -9.94 -11.11 9.19
CA SER A 142 -8.85 -10.73 10.06
C SER A 142 -8.43 -9.31 9.67
N LYS A 143 -8.76 -8.33 10.50
CA LYS A 143 -8.48 -6.91 10.29
C LYS A 143 -7.00 -6.66 10.49
N TYR A 144 -6.17 -7.23 9.62
CA TYR A 144 -4.79 -6.78 9.50
C TYR A 144 -4.83 -5.38 8.87
N PRO A 145 -4.17 -4.38 9.48
CA PRO A 145 -4.08 -3.06 8.89
C PRO A 145 -3.41 -3.16 7.51
N LYS A 146 -3.85 -2.31 6.57
CA LYS A 146 -3.32 -2.25 5.20
C LYS A 146 -1.79 -2.10 5.26
N SER A 147 -1.05 -3.08 4.74
CA SER A 147 0.42 -3.04 4.75
C SER A 147 0.90 -1.93 3.81
N LEU A 148 1.65 -0.98 4.34
CA LEU A 148 2.30 0.09 3.57
C LEU A 148 3.67 -0.37 3.09
N SER A 149 4.10 0.10 1.90
CA SER A 149 5.46 -0.19 1.43
C SER A 149 6.48 0.59 2.27
N VAL A 150 7.72 0.11 2.35
CA VAL A 150 8.82 0.84 3.02
C VAL A 150 9.00 2.24 2.38
N LYS A 151 8.78 2.34 1.07
CA LYS A 151 8.76 3.61 0.36
C LYS A 151 7.68 4.53 0.94
N ASP A 152 6.43 4.09 1.02
CA ASP A 152 5.33 4.91 1.54
C ASP A 152 5.56 5.29 3.00
N MET A 153 6.09 4.37 3.81
CA MET A 153 6.47 4.63 5.20
C MET A 153 7.56 5.69 5.34
N LEU A 154 8.49 5.78 4.39
CA LEU A 154 9.52 6.84 4.35
C LEU A 154 8.98 8.18 3.82
N HIS A 155 7.88 8.17 3.08
CA HIS A 155 7.18 9.39 2.66
C HIS A 155 6.25 9.91 3.77
N LEU A 156 5.72 9.02 4.62
CA LEU A 156 5.02 9.37 5.85
C LEU A 156 5.99 10.06 6.83
N GLY A 157 5.83 11.37 7.01
CA GLY A 157 6.69 12.20 7.88
C GLY A 157 7.49 13.25 7.12
N LYS A 158 7.58 13.16 5.79
CA LYS A 158 7.96 14.31 4.96
C LYS A 158 6.72 15.18 4.80
N ALA A 159 6.79 16.45 5.18
CA ALA A 159 5.75 17.41 4.83
C ALA A 159 5.65 17.42 3.30
N LEU A 160 4.60 16.80 2.75
CA LEU A 160 4.33 16.89 1.34
C LEU A 160 4.11 18.37 1.01
N PRO A 161 4.61 18.86 -0.14
CA PRO A 161 4.22 20.18 -0.59
C PRO A 161 2.70 20.23 -0.57
N LYS A 162 2.13 21.31 -0.01
CA LYS A 162 0.68 21.52 0.01
C LYS A 162 0.22 21.52 -1.44
N LYS A 163 -0.28 20.39 -1.92
CA LYS A 163 -1.05 20.36 -3.15
C LYS A 163 -2.34 21.08 -2.83
N GLU A 164 -2.60 22.16 -3.55
CA GLU A 164 -3.85 22.88 -3.40
C GLU A 164 -4.97 21.91 -3.74
N SER A 165 -5.87 21.71 -2.78
CA SER A 165 -7.07 20.94 -3.00
C SER A 165 -8.20 21.90 -3.34
N THR A 166 -8.92 21.58 -4.41
CA THR A 166 -10.07 22.38 -4.85
C THR A 166 -11.33 21.60 -4.52
N ILE A 167 -12.26 22.26 -3.82
CA ILE A 167 -13.59 21.72 -3.59
C ILE A 167 -14.43 22.00 -4.83
N ILE A 168 -15.00 20.94 -5.41
CA ILE A 168 -15.89 21.03 -6.56
C ILE A 168 -17.28 20.58 -6.12
N SER A 169 -18.26 21.44 -6.35
CA SER A 169 -19.68 21.10 -6.22
C SER A 169 -20.13 20.36 -7.47
N ILE A 170 -20.35 19.06 -7.35
CA ILE A 170 -20.72 18.18 -8.46
C ILE A 170 -22.24 18.06 -8.54
N PHE A 171 -22.77 18.31 -9.73
CA PHE A 171 -24.18 18.14 -10.07
C PHE A 171 -24.34 16.95 -11.01
N GLN A 172 -25.33 16.12 -10.71
CA GLN A 172 -25.63 14.92 -11.48
C GLN A 172 -26.94 15.10 -12.26
N PHE A 173 -26.93 14.68 -13.51
CA PHE A 173 -28.15 14.57 -14.30
C PHE A 173 -28.80 13.20 -14.09
N ASN A 174 -30.07 13.20 -13.68
CA ASN A 174 -30.87 11.99 -13.58
C ASN A 174 -31.62 11.76 -14.89
N PHE A 175 -31.16 10.78 -15.66
CA PHE A 175 -31.74 10.45 -16.97
C PHE A 175 -33.17 9.90 -16.87
N LYS A 176 -33.53 9.21 -15.78
CA LYS A 176 -34.89 8.66 -15.61
C LYS A 176 -35.94 9.75 -15.42
N HIS A 177 -35.57 10.80 -14.69
CA HIS A 177 -36.48 11.91 -14.38
C HIS A 177 -36.23 13.16 -15.23
N MET A 178 -35.28 13.11 -16.17
CA MET A 178 -34.86 14.22 -17.03
C MET A 178 -34.59 15.52 -16.25
N ARG A 179 -33.95 15.38 -15.08
CA ARG A 179 -33.77 16.47 -14.12
C ARG A 179 -32.37 16.47 -13.53
N TRP A 180 -31.87 17.67 -13.24
CA TRP A 180 -30.64 17.88 -12.50
C TRP A 180 -30.84 17.69 -11.00
N SER A 181 -29.81 17.19 -10.32
CA SER A 181 -29.78 17.14 -8.86
C SER A 181 -29.88 18.55 -8.28
N SER A 182 -30.82 18.76 -7.35
CA SER A 182 -30.95 20.02 -6.62
C SER A 182 -29.83 20.23 -5.60
N VAL A 183 -29.36 19.14 -4.98
CA VAL A 183 -28.30 19.17 -3.98
C VAL A 183 -27.00 18.67 -4.63
N PRO A 184 -25.93 19.50 -4.67
CA PRO A 184 -24.64 19.07 -5.20
C PRO A 184 -23.90 18.16 -4.22
N ILE A 185 -23.09 17.26 -4.75
CA ILE A 185 -22.12 16.48 -3.99
C ILE A 185 -20.81 17.27 -3.97
N LYS A 186 -20.36 17.68 -2.79
CA LYS A 186 -19.05 18.34 -2.65
C LYS A 186 -17.96 17.28 -2.59
N ALA A 187 -16.98 17.39 -3.48
CA ALA A 187 -15.83 16.51 -3.50
C ALA A 187 -14.54 17.32 -3.62
N GLU A 188 -13.52 16.87 -2.92
CA GLU A 188 -12.20 17.47 -2.85
C GLU A 188 -11.27 16.81 -3.88
N PHE A 189 -10.79 17.61 -4.83
CA PHE A 189 -9.86 17.15 -5.86
C PHE A 189 -8.49 17.80 -5.69
N MET A 190 -7.46 16.97 -5.75
CA MET A 190 -6.08 17.38 -6.00
C MET A 190 -5.88 17.44 -7.52
N ILE A 191 -5.90 18.65 -8.08
CA ILE A 191 -5.76 18.92 -9.51
C ILE A 191 -4.29 19.25 -9.81
N GLU A 192 -3.74 18.71 -10.88
CA GLU A 192 -2.40 19.08 -11.35
C GLU A 192 -2.40 20.52 -11.88
N GLU A 193 -1.36 21.30 -11.57
CA GLU A 193 -1.27 22.73 -11.94
C GLU A 193 -1.22 22.96 -13.45
N LEU A 194 -0.58 22.05 -14.19
CA LEU A 194 -0.42 22.14 -15.63
C LEU A 194 -1.49 21.30 -16.34
N PRO A 195 -2.14 21.84 -17.39
CA PRO A 195 -3.02 21.05 -18.23
C PRO A 195 -2.20 20.02 -18.99
N PHE A 196 -2.70 18.78 -19.09
CA PHE A 196 -2.03 17.74 -19.89
C PHE A 196 -2.47 17.77 -21.35
N ALA A 197 -3.60 18.42 -21.65
CA ALA A 197 -4.11 18.59 -23.00
C ALA A 197 -5.01 19.84 -23.10
N THR A 198 -4.97 20.50 -24.25
CA THR A 198 -5.81 21.67 -24.56
C THR A 198 -6.56 21.41 -25.87
N GLY A 199 -7.88 21.55 -25.84
CA GLY A 199 -8.72 21.50 -27.04
C GLY A 199 -9.21 22.91 -27.42
N GLY A 200 -10.02 23.02 -28.48
CA GLY A 200 -10.50 24.32 -28.97
C GLY A 200 -11.40 25.09 -27.99
N PHE A 201 -12.11 24.39 -27.08
CA PHE A 201 -13.03 25.02 -26.11
C PHE A 201 -12.60 24.89 -24.65
N ARG A 202 -11.77 23.89 -24.32
CA ARG A 202 -11.47 23.51 -22.94
C ARG A 202 -10.06 22.97 -22.78
N GLU A 203 -9.49 23.22 -21.63
CA GLU A 203 -8.27 22.57 -21.13
C GLU A 203 -8.62 21.39 -20.25
N ALA A 204 -7.74 20.40 -20.21
CA ALA A 204 -7.91 19.19 -19.42
C ALA A 204 -6.77 19.04 -18.41
N PHE A 205 -7.17 18.91 -17.14
CA PHE A 205 -6.28 18.74 -16.00
C PHE A 205 -6.49 17.36 -15.42
N LYS A 206 -5.40 16.72 -15.02
CA LYS A 206 -5.46 15.44 -14.35
C LYS A 206 -5.74 15.69 -12.87
N ALA A 207 -6.65 14.89 -12.30
CA ALA A 207 -7.09 15.07 -10.94
C ALA A 207 -7.24 13.73 -10.21
N THR A 208 -7.05 13.78 -8.90
CA THR A 208 -7.32 12.66 -7.99
C THR A 208 -8.14 13.17 -6.81
N SER A 209 -8.97 12.32 -6.23
CA SER A 209 -9.83 12.70 -5.11
C SER A 209 -9.58 11.76 -3.94
N ILE A 210 -9.77 12.25 -2.72
CA ILE A 210 -9.85 11.44 -1.50
C ILE A 210 -11.29 11.30 -0.98
N THR A 211 -12.23 12.03 -1.58
CA THR A 211 -13.63 11.96 -1.21
C THR A 211 -14.22 10.60 -1.58
N ALA A 212 -14.94 9.99 -0.64
CA ALA A 212 -15.63 8.71 -0.82
C ALA A 212 -16.50 8.72 -2.08
N GLY A 213 -16.39 7.66 -2.89
CA GLY A 213 -17.06 7.55 -4.19
C GLY A 213 -16.31 8.18 -5.37
N PHE A 214 -15.24 8.95 -5.13
CA PHE A 214 -14.35 9.50 -6.15
C PHE A 214 -12.89 9.04 -6.00
N GLU A 215 -12.58 8.27 -4.97
CA GLU A 215 -11.20 7.91 -4.55
C GLU A 215 -10.48 6.90 -5.45
N GLU A 216 -11.21 5.98 -6.09
CA GLU A 216 -10.60 4.82 -6.75
C GLU A 216 -10.06 5.12 -8.15
N THR A 217 -10.48 6.24 -8.76
CA THR A 217 -10.23 6.52 -10.18
C THR A 217 -9.51 7.86 -10.36
N THR A 218 -8.62 7.92 -11.35
CA THR A 218 -8.09 9.20 -11.84
C THR A 218 -9.18 9.94 -12.63
N TRP A 219 -9.42 11.19 -12.24
CA TRP A 219 -10.38 12.07 -12.87
C TRP A 219 -9.70 13.04 -13.82
N VAL A 220 -10.52 13.60 -14.72
CA VAL A 220 -10.11 14.69 -15.60
C VAL A 220 -11.05 15.86 -15.35
N VAL A 221 -10.50 16.97 -14.87
CA VAL A 221 -11.23 18.23 -14.72
C VAL A 221 -11.03 19.02 -16.01
N LYS A 222 -12.13 19.45 -16.63
CA LYS A 222 -12.06 20.26 -17.86
C LYS A 222 -12.55 21.65 -17.56
N LYS A 223 -11.70 22.66 -17.82
CA LYS A 223 -12.05 24.07 -17.64
C LYS A 223 -12.22 24.73 -19.01
N TYR A 224 -13.14 25.68 -19.12
CA TYR A 224 -13.27 26.46 -20.36
C TYR A 224 -12.07 27.39 -20.55
N LEU A 225 -11.68 27.56 -21.81
CA LEU A 225 -10.77 28.64 -22.20
C LEU A 225 -11.53 29.98 -22.12
N THR A 226 -10.82 31.06 -21.81
CA THR A 226 -11.41 32.42 -21.78
C THR A 226 -12.05 32.78 -23.12
N THR A 227 -11.37 32.47 -24.23
CA THR A 227 -11.91 32.67 -25.59
C THR A 227 -13.19 31.89 -25.84
N ALA A 228 -13.31 30.69 -25.28
CA ALA A 228 -14.51 29.87 -25.42
C ALA A 228 -15.68 30.42 -24.59
N VAL A 229 -15.39 30.99 -23.41
CA VAL A 229 -16.39 31.68 -22.59
C VAL A 229 -16.98 32.87 -23.34
N ASP A 230 -16.16 33.64 -24.04
CA ASP A 230 -16.61 34.77 -24.85
C ASP A 230 -17.55 34.32 -25.98
N VAL A 231 -17.19 33.26 -26.72
CA VAL A 231 -18.05 32.67 -27.78
C VAL A 231 -19.39 32.15 -27.21
N ILE A 232 -19.39 31.55 -26.03
CA ILE A 232 -20.62 31.09 -25.37
C ILE A 232 -21.53 32.29 -25.05
N ARG A 233 -20.94 33.39 -24.56
CA ARG A 233 -21.66 34.63 -24.24
C ARG A 233 -22.21 35.30 -25.48
N GLU A 234 -21.46 35.32 -26.59
CA GLU A 234 -21.94 35.80 -27.89
C GLU A 234 -23.16 35.02 -28.40
N THR A 235 -23.27 33.75 -28.04
CA THR A 235 -24.40 32.88 -28.40
C THR A 235 -25.63 33.09 -27.48
N ASN A 236 -25.59 34.07 -26.55
CA ASN A 236 -26.60 34.30 -25.51
C ASN A 236 -26.83 33.10 -24.58
N GLU A 237 -25.83 32.24 -24.40
CA GLU A 237 -25.88 31.13 -23.45
C GLU A 237 -25.00 31.42 -22.23
N THR A 238 -25.33 30.79 -21.09
CA THR A 238 -24.45 30.82 -19.91
C THR A 238 -23.55 29.60 -19.90
N GLU A 239 -22.35 29.74 -19.32
CA GLU A 239 -21.39 28.65 -19.13
C GLU A 239 -22.03 27.42 -18.46
N GLN A 240 -22.88 27.67 -17.45
CA GLN A 240 -23.67 26.63 -16.79
C GLN A 240 -24.61 25.93 -17.76
N THR A 241 -25.43 26.66 -18.52
CA THR A 241 -26.39 26.04 -19.46
C THR A 241 -25.67 25.26 -20.55
N HIS A 242 -24.56 25.78 -21.05
CA HIS A 242 -23.74 25.10 -22.05
C HIS A 242 -23.09 23.82 -21.47
N ALA A 243 -22.55 23.88 -20.26
CA ALA A 243 -22.02 22.70 -19.57
C ALA A 243 -23.11 21.64 -19.32
N GLN A 244 -24.30 22.05 -18.88
CA GLN A 244 -25.43 21.16 -18.68
C GLN A 244 -25.83 20.43 -19.97
N LYS A 245 -26.00 21.16 -21.09
CA LYS A 245 -26.30 20.57 -22.39
C LYS A 245 -25.23 19.57 -22.81
N SER A 246 -23.96 19.93 -22.66
CA SER A 246 -22.82 19.07 -22.98
C SER A 246 -22.85 17.75 -22.18
N VAL A 247 -23.11 17.81 -20.87
CA VAL A 247 -23.23 16.61 -20.03
C VAL A 247 -24.47 15.79 -20.40
N GLN A 248 -25.62 16.43 -20.66
CA GLN A 248 -26.84 15.73 -21.09
C GLN A 248 -26.63 14.95 -22.39
N MET A 249 -25.98 15.57 -23.39
CA MET A 249 -25.62 14.92 -24.64
C MET A 249 -24.67 13.73 -24.43
N HIS A 250 -23.72 13.85 -23.50
CA HIS A 250 -22.84 12.73 -23.14
C HIS A 250 -23.61 11.57 -22.51
N TYR A 251 -24.58 11.84 -21.64
CA TYR A 251 -25.45 10.82 -21.07
C TYR A 251 -26.29 10.11 -22.14
N LEU A 252 -26.81 10.87 -23.12
CA LEU A 252 -27.55 10.31 -24.24
C LEU A 252 -26.67 9.40 -25.11
N ALA A 253 -25.47 9.86 -25.48
CA ALA A 253 -24.51 9.07 -26.25
C ALA A 253 -24.11 7.78 -25.52
N LYS A 254 -23.86 7.88 -24.21
CA LYS A 254 -23.58 6.72 -23.35
C LYS A 254 -24.75 5.73 -23.33
N ASN A 255 -25.99 6.21 -23.26
CA ASN A 255 -27.17 5.36 -23.27
C ASN A 255 -27.29 4.59 -24.60
N PHE A 256 -27.12 5.27 -25.75
CA PHE A 256 -27.14 4.62 -27.06
C PHE A 256 -26.05 3.56 -27.18
N ALA A 257 -24.84 3.87 -26.72
CA ALA A 257 -23.73 2.93 -26.74
C ALA A 257 -23.99 1.69 -25.87
N SER A 258 -24.60 1.86 -24.69
CA SER A 258 -25.00 0.73 -23.83
C SER A 258 -26.03 -0.16 -24.50
N GLN A 259 -27.07 0.43 -25.08
CA GLN A 259 -28.12 -0.33 -25.78
C GLN A 259 -27.59 -1.06 -27.02
N LEU A 260 -26.66 -0.44 -27.75
CA LEU A 260 -26.01 -1.07 -28.88
C LEU A 260 -25.18 -2.28 -28.42
N ASN A 261 -24.39 -2.12 -27.36
CA ASN A 261 -23.59 -3.20 -26.80
C ASN A 261 -24.47 -4.37 -26.31
N GLU A 262 -25.59 -4.07 -25.65
CA GLU A 262 -26.57 -5.08 -25.22
C GLU A 262 -27.15 -5.85 -26.41
N LYS A 263 -27.48 -5.16 -27.52
CA LYS A 263 -27.97 -5.82 -28.75
C LYS A 263 -26.92 -6.69 -29.41
N ILE A 264 -25.67 -6.20 -29.52
CA ILE A 264 -24.56 -6.96 -30.09
C ILE A 264 -24.35 -8.27 -29.30
N VAL A 265 -24.35 -8.19 -27.97
CA VAL A 265 -24.21 -9.36 -27.09
C VAL A 265 -25.39 -10.32 -27.24
N LYS A 266 -26.62 -9.79 -27.36
CA LYS A 266 -27.83 -10.60 -27.50
C LYS A 266 -27.90 -11.33 -28.84
N ASP A 267 -27.56 -10.64 -29.92
CA ASP A 267 -27.67 -11.16 -31.29
C ASP A 267 -26.39 -11.89 -31.74
N GLY A 268 -25.35 -11.89 -30.91
CA GLY A 268 -24.08 -12.60 -31.17
C GLY A 268 -23.32 -12.05 -32.37
N ILE A 269 -23.50 -10.77 -32.69
CA ILE A 269 -22.92 -10.14 -33.88
C ILE A 269 -21.43 -9.90 -33.64
N THR A 270 -20.58 -10.67 -34.31
CA THR A 270 -19.11 -10.52 -34.23
C THR A 270 -18.51 -9.71 -35.39
N ASP A 271 -19.33 -9.37 -36.38
CA ASP A 271 -18.88 -8.72 -37.62
C ASP A 271 -18.42 -7.27 -37.39
N PHE A 272 -19.00 -6.64 -36.37
CA PHE A 272 -18.61 -5.32 -35.91
C PHE A 272 -17.90 -5.53 -34.56
N GLY A 273 -16.70 -4.96 -34.40
CA GLY A 273 -15.87 -5.12 -33.21
C GLY A 273 -16.51 -4.59 -31.92
N GLU A 274 -15.69 -4.37 -30.89
CA GLU A 274 -16.19 -3.89 -29.59
C GLU A 274 -16.95 -2.56 -29.71
N ALA A 275 -18.12 -2.49 -29.10
CA ALA A 275 -18.90 -1.26 -29.06
C ALA A 275 -18.19 -0.19 -28.22
N PHE A 276 -18.34 1.08 -28.61
CA PHE A 276 -17.77 2.19 -27.84
C PHE A 276 -18.31 2.22 -26.41
N SER A 277 -17.43 2.46 -25.44
CA SER A 277 -17.81 2.67 -24.05
C SER A 277 -17.55 4.10 -23.59
N TYR A 278 -18.53 4.70 -22.93
CA TYR A 278 -18.45 6.07 -22.44
C TYR A 278 -18.25 6.09 -20.92
N LYS A 279 -17.24 6.84 -20.48
CA LYS A 279 -16.98 7.10 -19.05
C LYS A 279 -18.07 7.98 -18.43
N LYS A 280 -18.13 8.02 -17.10
CA LYS A 280 -19.03 8.95 -16.39
C LYS A 280 -18.50 10.38 -16.51
N VAL A 281 -19.40 11.33 -16.70
CA VAL A 281 -19.10 12.76 -16.77
C VAL A 281 -20.13 13.47 -15.89
N PHE A 282 -19.69 14.51 -15.19
CA PHE A 282 -20.52 15.32 -14.32
C PHE A 282 -20.32 16.79 -14.62
N MET A 283 -21.28 17.63 -14.20
CA MET A 283 -21.09 19.06 -14.19
C MET A 283 -20.46 19.44 -12.84
N GLY A 284 -19.31 20.11 -12.88
CA GLY A 284 -18.67 20.67 -11.69
C GLY A 284 -18.95 22.16 -11.59
N LYS A 285 -18.84 22.70 -10.37
CA LYS A 285 -18.70 24.13 -10.13
C LYS A 285 -17.65 24.33 -9.04
N THR A 286 -16.62 25.12 -9.31
CA THR A 286 -15.62 25.51 -8.30
C THR A 286 -16.16 26.60 -7.39
N ASP A 287 -15.51 26.82 -6.25
CA ASP A 287 -15.88 27.91 -5.33
C ASP A 287 -15.71 29.30 -5.98
N ASP A 288 -14.78 29.44 -6.92
CA ASP A 288 -14.56 30.66 -7.73
C ASP A 288 -15.69 30.91 -8.76
N GLY A 289 -16.61 29.96 -8.90
CA GLY A 289 -17.77 30.06 -9.80
C GLY A 289 -17.51 29.57 -11.21
N GLU A 290 -16.36 28.98 -11.50
CA GLU A 290 -16.03 28.36 -12.79
C GLU A 290 -16.76 27.01 -12.97
N TYR A 291 -17.12 26.67 -14.22
CA TYR A 291 -17.90 25.47 -14.60
C TYR A 291 -17.12 24.51 -15.51
#